data_AF-A0A3D2XX74-F1
#
_entry.id   AF-A0A3D2XX74-F1
#
_cell.length_a   1.000
_cell.length_b   1.000
_cell.length_c   1.000
_cell.angle_alpha   90.00
_cell.angle_beta   90.00
_cell.angle_gamma   90.00
#
_symmetry.space_group_name_H-M   'P 1'
#
loop_
_entity.id
_entity.type
_entity.pdbx_description
1 polymer ?
#
loop_
_entity_poly.entity_id
_entity_poly.type
_entity_poly.pdbx_seq_one_letter_code
_entity_poly.pdbx_strand_id
1 'polypeptide(L)'
;TLVMNCLTPFDTELQQELIEQSQQLNAELKAKLDAGRDKLLELNAAGVGRVDTLLEQIVAQDSASELPKFAGRLFDAIGIVQEEKGQDCFILRPSESMIGHLPGLDPEGMTVTYRRRTATTLENVHFLTWDHPLIHHAMEMVMTDIYGKSSVGFVTDTSQPKGAYYLETLFVLSAKAPAALQLERFLPPTPICLCLDAKSQPSDLDTTAHRPLGRKVATQLVQALTPQLQQHLQHARELAHKQANHVLGEAMNAMQTTLGGEVQRLKDLQQQNPAIRDSEIEFIEIQMAALTKVLQESDVQLDAVRVLVNNP
;
A
#
# COMPACT_ATOMS: atom_id res chain seq x y z
N THR A 1 -51.37 15.29 29.77
CA THR A 1 -51.12 16.33 30.78
C THR A 1 -50.00 17.25 30.33
N LEU A 2 -48.76 16.79 30.13
CA LEU A 2 -47.63 17.61 29.62
C LEU A 2 -47.96 18.45 28.36
N VAL A 3 -48.63 17.87 27.37
CA VAL A 3 -49.01 18.59 26.12
C VAL A 3 -49.99 19.74 26.37
N MET A 4 -50.82 19.67 27.41
CA MET A 4 -51.77 20.76 27.75
C MET A 4 -51.05 21.95 28.39
N ASN A 5 -50.00 21.70 29.18
CA ASN A 5 -49.18 22.76 29.78
C ASN A 5 -48.39 23.56 28.72
N CYS A 6 -48.16 22.97 27.54
CA CYS A 6 -47.53 23.66 26.40
C CYS A 6 -48.47 24.64 25.67
N LEU A 7 -49.78 24.63 25.95
CA LEU A 7 -50.77 25.49 25.27
C LEU A 7 -50.86 26.91 25.87
N THR A 8 -50.24 27.14 27.03
CA THR A 8 -50.25 28.42 27.76
C THR A 8 -48.82 28.84 28.13
N PRO A 9 -48.03 29.32 27.14
CA PRO A 9 -46.59 29.52 27.29
C PRO A 9 -46.18 30.69 28.20
N PHE A 10 -47.11 31.46 28.75
CA PHE A 10 -46.82 32.60 29.63
C PHE A 10 -47.11 32.33 31.11
N ASP A 11 -47.63 31.13 31.42
CA ASP A 11 -47.93 30.72 32.78
C ASP A 11 -46.69 30.06 33.43
N THR A 12 -46.06 30.78 34.35
CA THR A 12 -44.81 30.38 34.99
C THR A 12 -44.97 29.12 35.86
N GLU A 13 -46.14 28.87 36.45
CA GLU A 13 -46.38 27.70 37.29
C GLU A 13 -46.51 26.44 36.41
N LEU A 14 -47.26 26.53 35.31
CA LEU A 14 -47.41 25.43 34.36
C LEU A 14 -46.09 25.10 33.63
N GLN A 15 -45.25 26.11 33.37
CA GLN A 15 -43.89 25.90 32.86
C GLN A 15 -43.03 25.12 33.85
N GLN A 16 -43.05 25.51 35.13
CA GLN A 16 -42.27 24.85 36.17
C GLN A 16 -42.72 23.40 36.35
N GLU A 17 -44.02 23.15 36.37
CA GLU A 17 -44.59 21.80 36.43
C GLU A 17 -44.19 20.94 35.21
N LEU A 18 -44.22 21.51 34.00
CA LEU A 18 -43.78 20.84 32.77
C LEU A 18 -42.29 20.44 32.85
N ILE A 19 -41.43 21.34 33.34
CA ILE A 19 -39.99 21.09 33.50
C ILE A 19 -39.76 19.97 34.52
N GLU A 20 -40.42 20.03 35.68
CA GLU A 20 -40.27 19.03 36.73
C GLU A 20 -40.74 17.64 36.28
N GLN A 21 -41.90 17.55 35.64
CA GLN A 21 -42.41 16.29 35.09
C GLN A 21 -41.50 15.76 33.97
N SER A 22 -40.96 16.64 33.11
CA SER A 22 -40.03 16.24 32.04
C SER A 22 -38.69 15.75 32.60
N GLN A 23 -38.17 16.39 33.64
CA GLN A 23 -36.95 15.96 34.33
C GLN A 23 -37.14 14.61 35.01
N GLN A 24 -38.28 14.42 35.70
CA GLN A 24 -38.60 13.15 36.33
C GLN A 24 -38.71 12.03 35.28
N LEU A 25 -39.45 12.26 34.19
CA LEU A 25 -39.58 11.28 33.12
C LEU A 25 -38.24 10.99 32.44
N ASN A 26 -37.41 12.01 32.22
CA ASN A 26 -36.06 11.84 31.66
C ASN A 26 -35.19 10.97 32.58
N ALA A 27 -35.21 11.22 33.89
CA ALA A 27 -34.46 10.44 34.87
C ALA A 27 -34.93 8.97 34.90
N GLU A 28 -36.24 8.73 34.88
CA GLU A 28 -36.81 7.39 34.81
C GLU A 28 -36.44 6.66 33.52
N LEU A 29 -36.54 7.33 32.36
CA LEU A 29 -36.15 6.74 31.08
C LEU A 29 -34.65 6.46 31.00
N LYS A 30 -33.82 7.36 31.50
CA LYS A 30 -32.37 7.19 31.57
C LYS A 30 -31.99 6.00 32.45
N ALA A 31 -32.63 5.86 33.61
CA ALA A 31 -32.44 4.70 34.49
C ALA A 31 -32.87 3.38 33.82
N LYS A 32 -33.99 3.38 33.07
CA LYS A 32 -34.44 2.21 32.30
C LYS A 32 -33.47 1.87 31.16
N LEU A 33 -32.96 2.87 30.44
CA LEU A 33 -31.94 2.68 29.43
C LEU A 33 -30.67 2.08 30.05
N ASP A 34 -30.15 2.69 31.12
CA ASP A 34 -28.94 2.23 31.80
C ASP A 34 -29.08 0.80 32.37
N ALA A 35 -30.27 0.42 32.85
CA ALA A 35 -30.57 -0.94 33.30
C ALA A 35 -30.67 -1.95 32.14
N GLY A 36 -31.06 -1.50 30.95
CA GLY A 36 -31.15 -2.33 29.73
C GLY A 36 -29.83 -2.46 28.96
N ARG A 37 -28.75 -1.80 29.40
CA ARG A 37 -27.45 -1.85 28.72
C ARG A 37 -26.80 -3.22 28.89
N ASP A 38 -26.48 -3.85 27.77
CA ASP A 38 -25.59 -5.01 27.74
C ASP A 38 -24.14 -4.53 27.89
N LYS A 39 -23.67 -4.49 29.13
CA LYS A 39 -22.31 -4.05 29.47
C LYS A 39 -21.23 -4.92 28.83
N LEU A 40 -21.49 -6.20 28.60
CA LEU A 40 -20.51 -7.10 27.96
C LEU A 40 -20.41 -6.79 26.47
N LEU A 41 -21.54 -6.55 25.80
CA LEU A 41 -21.55 -6.11 24.41
C LEU A 41 -20.87 -4.75 24.26
N GLU A 42 -21.13 -3.81 25.17
CA GLU A 42 -20.47 -2.50 25.16
C GLU A 42 -18.96 -2.61 25.39
N LEU A 43 -18.51 -3.43 26.33
CA LEU A 43 -17.07 -3.64 26.54
C LEU A 43 -16.41 -4.32 25.33
N ASN A 44 -17.11 -5.26 24.68
CA ASN A 44 -16.62 -5.90 23.47
C ASN A 44 -16.56 -4.92 22.28
N ALA A 45 -17.57 -4.05 22.15
CA ALA A 45 -17.67 -3.07 21.08
C ALA A 45 -16.79 -1.83 21.29
N ALA A 46 -16.58 -1.40 22.53
CA ALA A 46 -15.87 -0.17 22.84
C ALA A 46 -14.37 -0.25 22.54
N GLY A 47 -13.79 -1.46 22.49
CA GLY A 47 -12.39 -1.67 22.10
C GLY A 47 -11.35 -1.03 23.03
N VAL A 48 -11.78 -0.47 24.17
CA VAL A 48 -10.93 0.29 25.11
C VAL A 48 -9.74 -0.57 25.57
N GLY A 49 -8.52 -0.04 25.41
CA GLY A 49 -7.27 -0.73 25.72
C GLY A 49 -6.81 -1.75 24.65
N ARG A 50 -7.63 -2.09 23.66
CA ARG A 50 -7.25 -2.98 22.53
C ARG A 50 -6.90 -2.22 21.27
N VAL A 51 -7.52 -1.05 21.06
CA VAL A 51 -7.36 -0.27 19.82
C VAL A 51 -6.37 0.89 19.94
N ASP A 52 -5.93 1.24 21.14
CA ASP A 52 -5.08 2.41 21.36
C ASP A 52 -3.75 2.29 20.60
N THR A 53 -3.10 1.12 20.64
CA THR A 53 -1.89 0.84 19.86
C THR A 53 -2.14 0.91 18.36
N LEU A 54 -3.30 0.43 17.89
CA LEU A 54 -3.67 0.51 16.47
C LEU A 54 -3.88 1.97 16.05
N LEU A 55 -4.53 2.79 16.89
CA LEU A 55 -4.72 4.22 16.65
C LEU A 55 -3.38 4.94 16.58
N GLU A 56 -2.46 4.65 17.49
CA GLU A 56 -1.11 5.22 17.46
C GLU A 56 -0.36 4.86 16.17
N GLN A 57 -0.46 3.62 15.70
CA GLN A 57 0.13 3.19 14.43
C GLN A 57 -0.47 3.92 13.22
N ILE A 58 -1.79 4.10 13.18
CA ILE A 58 -2.47 4.84 12.11
C ILE A 58 -2.03 6.31 12.12
N VAL A 59 -1.98 6.95 13.29
CA VAL A 59 -1.53 8.35 13.43
C VAL A 59 -0.06 8.51 13.03
N ALA A 60 0.80 7.54 13.37
CA ALA A 60 2.19 7.55 12.95
C ALA A 60 2.32 7.48 11.43
N GLN A 61 1.55 6.59 10.76
CA GLN A 61 1.51 6.50 9.29
C GLN A 61 1.02 7.77 8.62
N ASP A 62 -0.04 8.41 9.14
CA ASP A 62 -0.57 9.69 8.65
C ASP A 62 0.47 10.83 8.74
N SER A 63 1.42 10.73 9.66
CA SER A 63 2.47 11.73 9.87
C SER A 63 3.74 11.47 9.05
N ALA A 64 3.83 10.33 8.36
CA ALA A 64 5.01 9.91 7.63
C ALA A 64 5.24 10.77 6.37
N SER A 65 6.49 11.16 6.15
CA SER A 65 6.89 11.94 4.96
C SER A 65 7.08 11.10 3.69
N GLU A 66 6.86 9.79 3.77
CA GLU A 66 7.15 8.85 2.68
C GLU A 66 6.21 9.04 1.49
N LEU A 67 4.90 9.06 1.74
CA LEU A 67 3.91 9.22 0.68
C LEU A 67 4.07 10.56 -0.08
N PRO A 68 4.19 11.74 0.56
CA PRO A 68 4.41 12.98 -0.17
C PRO A 68 5.66 12.97 -1.06
N LYS A 69 6.77 12.38 -0.58
CA LYS A 69 8.02 12.27 -1.36
C LYS A 69 7.89 11.28 -2.51
N PHE A 70 7.21 10.17 -2.28
CA PHE A 70 6.94 9.18 -3.31
C PHE A 70 6.00 9.73 -4.38
N ALA A 71 4.85 10.27 -3.97
CA ALA A 71 3.84 10.85 -4.85
C ALA A 71 4.42 11.99 -5.70
N GLY A 72 5.24 12.87 -5.12
CA GLY A 72 5.91 13.92 -5.88
C GLY A 72 6.78 13.38 -7.02
N ARG A 73 7.60 12.35 -6.75
CA ARG A 73 8.42 11.68 -7.79
C ARG A 73 7.57 10.92 -8.81
N LEU A 74 6.49 10.28 -8.34
CA LEU A 74 5.57 9.54 -9.19
C LEU A 74 4.87 10.47 -10.17
N PHE A 75 4.31 11.58 -9.68
CA PHE A 75 3.63 12.59 -10.48
C PHE A 75 4.59 13.25 -11.47
N ASP A 76 5.79 13.63 -11.05
CA ASP A 76 6.81 14.17 -11.96
C ASP A 76 7.15 13.18 -13.09
N ALA A 77 7.33 11.90 -12.76
CA ALA A 77 7.65 10.85 -13.74
C ALA A 77 6.55 10.64 -14.81
N ILE A 78 5.28 10.88 -14.47
CA ILE A 78 4.15 10.79 -15.41
C ILE A 78 3.72 12.15 -15.97
N GLY A 79 4.47 13.23 -15.70
CA GLY A 79 4.21 14.58 -16.21
C GLY A 79 3.02 15.29 -15.57
N ILE A 80 2.78 15.07 -14.28
CA ILE A 80 1.84 15.85 -13.46
C ILE A 80 2.62 16.83 -12.60
N VAL A 81 2.26 18.10 -12.70
CA VAL A 81 2.87 19.17 -11.91
C VAL A 81 2.17 19.25 -10.56
N GLN A 82 2.95 19.29 -9.48
CA GLN A 82 2.48 19.51 -8.13
C GLN A 82 2.98 20.87 -7.61
N GLU A 83 2.07 21.84 -7.47
CA GLU A 83 2.36 23.19 -6.98
C GLU A 83 1.93 23.35 -5.53
N GLU A 84 2.75 23.96 -4.67
CA GLU A 84 2.34 24.27 -3.30
C GLU A 84 1.33 25.43 -3.28
N LYS A 85 0.20 25.24 -2.60
CA LYS A 85 -0.87 26.24 -2.45
C LYS A 85 -0.87 26.89 -1.05
N GLY A 86 -0.12 26.32 -0.11
CA GLY A 86 -0.11 26.66 1.32
C GLY A 86 -1.10 25.82 2.14
N GLN A 87 -1.08 25.95 3.47
CA GLN A 87 -1.91 25.17 4.41
C GLN A 87 -1.81 23.64 4.23
N ASP A 88 -0.60 23.13 3.96
CA ASP A 88 -0.35 21.73 3.65
C ASP A 88 -1.17 21.21 2.44
N CYS A 89 -1.55 22.10 1.52
CA CYS A 89 -2.26 21.78 0.28
C CYS A 89 -1.37 21.97 -0.95
N PHE A 90 -1.62 21.14 -1.96
CA PHE A 90 -0.98 21.18 -3.26
C PHE A 90 -2.03 21.24 -4.37
N ILE A 91 -1.67 21.80 -5.51
CA ILE A 91 -2.46 21.74 -6.74
C ILE A 91 -1.79 20.74 -7.68
N LEU A 92 -2.52 19.70 -8.07
CA LEU A 92 -2.11 18.78 -9.12
C LEU A 92 -2.68 19.25 -10.45
N ARG A 93 -1.84 19.37 -11.48
CA ARG A 93 -2.25 19.73 -12.85
C ARG A 93 -1.57 18.83 -13.88
N PRO A 94 -2.28 18.45 -14.95
CA PRO A 94 -1.63 17.82 -16.10
C PRO A 94 -0.65 18.80 -16.76
N SER A 95 0.47 18.29 -17.28
CA SER A 95 1.41 19.06 -18.10
C SER A 95 1.41 18.59 -19.55
N GLU A 96 2.11 19.33 -20.42
CA GLU A 96 2.32 18.94 -21.82
C GLU A 96 3.10 17.61 -21.97
N SER A 97 3.88 17.23 -20.96
CA SER A 97 4.66 15.98 -20.95
C SER A 97 3.92 14.81 -20.28
N MET A 98 2.62 14.95 -20.00
CA MET A 98 1.86 13.92 -19.30
C MET A 98 1.73 12.64 -20.14
N ILE A 99 2.09 11.50 -19.54
CA ILE A 99 2.12 10.20 -20.24
C ILE A 99 0.75 9.53 -20.08
N GLY A 100 -0.22 9.96 -20.89
CA GLY A 100 -1.58 9.39 -20.89
C GLY A 100 -2.53 10.05 -19.89
N HIS A 101 -3.76 9.51 -19.80
CA HIS A 101 -4.82 10.06 -18.95
C HIS A 101 -4.83 9.36 -17.59
N LEU A 102 -4.69 10.12 -16.50
CA LEU A 102 -4.78 9.60 -15.13
C LEU A 102 -6.24 9.65 -14.63
N PRO A 103 -6.92 8.51 -14.41
CA PRO A 103 -8.29 8.53 -13.94
C PRO A 103 -8.42 9.18 -12.56
N GLY A 104 -9.34 10.14 -12.47
CA GLY A 104 -9.59 10.93 -11.28
C GLY A 104 -8.84 12.26 -11.25
N LEU A 105 -7.87 12.52 -12.14
CA LEU A 105 -7.24 13.85 -12.24
C LEU A 105 -8.17 14.83 -12.98
N ASP A 106 -8.43 15.99 -12.39
CA ASP A 106 -9.19 17.06 -13.05
C ASP A 106 -8.29 17.79 -14.08
N PRO A 107 -8.74 17.95 -15.35
CA PRO A 107 -8.00 18.70 -16.37
C PRO A 107 -7.67 20.15 -15.98
N GLU A 108 -8.54 20.82 -15.21
CA GLU A 108 -8.32 22.19 -14.71
C GLU A 108 -7.42 22.22 -13.45
N GLY A 109 -7.10 21.04 -12.93
CA GLY A 109 -6.33 20.81 -11.73
C GLY A 109 -7.19 20.65 -10.48
N MET A 110 -6.66 19.91 -9.51
CA MET A 110 -7.34 19.61 -8.24
C MET A 110 -6.48 20.00 -7.05
N THR A 111 -7.13 20.38 -5.94
CA THR A 111 -6.43 20.64 -4.68
C THR A 111 -6.39 19.36 -3.84
N VAL A 112 -5.19 18.98 -3.41
CA VAL A 112 -4.93 17.77 -2.63
C VAL A 112 -4.17 18.10 -1.34
N THR A 113 -4.27 17.23 -0.34
CA THR A 113 -3.48 17.29 0.89
C THR A 113 -3.09 15.88 1.32
N TYR A 114 -1.94 15.77 1.99
CA TYR A 114 -1.50 14.54 2.66
C TYR A 114 -1.82 14.58 4.16
N ARG A 115 -2.51 15.61 4.64
CA ARG A 115 -2.82 15.82 6.07
C ARG A 115 -4.30 15.58 6.34
N ARG A 116 -4.59 14.57 7.16
CA ARG A 116 -5.97 14.28 7.59
C ARG A 116 -6.66 15.50 8.20
N ARG A 117 -5.98 16.25 9.06
CA ARG A 117 -6.54 17.45 9.72
C ARG A 117 -7.01 18.50 8.70
N THR A 118 -6.21 18.76 7.67
CA THR A 118 -6.55 19.69 6.60
C THR A 118 -7.77 19.18 5.82
N ALA A 119 -7.78 17.91 5.42
CA ALA A 119 -8.91 17.30 4.71
C ALA A 119 -10.21 17.30 5.53
N THR A 120 -10.15 17.12 6.86
CA THR A 120 -11.34 17.22 7.72
C THR A 120 -11.84 18.64 7.93
N THR A 121 -11.02 19.65 7.62
CA THR A 121 -11.37 21.07 7.76
C THR A 121 -11.85 21.67 6.43
N LEU A 122 -11.30 21.20 5.32
CA LEU A 122 -11.57 21.71 3.97
C LEU A 122 -12.20 20.62 3.11
N GLU A 123 -13.51 20.71 2.88
CA GLU A 123 -14.27 19.71 2.11
C GLU A 123 -13.86 19.64 0.63
N ASN A 124 -13.29 20.71 0.08
CA ASN A 124 -12.90 20.81 -1.32
C ASN A 124 -11.45 20.34 -1.60
N VAL A 125 -10.83 19.64 -0.64
CA VAL A 125 -9.46 19.14 -0.74
C VAL A 125 -9.45 17.62 -0.68
N HIS A 126 -8.82 16.98 -1.66
CA HIS A 126 -8.70 15.52 -1.69
C HIS A 126 -7.61 15.04 -0.73
N PHE A 127 -7.94 14.11 0.16
CA PHE A 127 -6.98 13.50 1.07
C PHE A 127 -6.25 12.33 0.39
N LEU A 128 -4.97 12.51 0.09
CA LEU A 128 -4.15 11.47 -0.50
C LEU A 128 -3.54 10.59 0.60
N THR A 129 -3.88 9.30 0.54
CA THR A 129 -3.27 8.19 1.28
C THR A 129 -2.69 7.18 0.28
N TRP A 130 -1.98 6.16 0.77
CA TRP A 130 -1.54 5.03 -0.07
C TRP A 130 -2.71 4.35 -0.78
N ASP A 131 -3.88 4.29 -0.13
CA ASP A 131 -5.11 3.68 -0.65
C ASP A 131 -5.91 4.59 -1.58
N HIS A 132 -5.48 5.84 -1.80
CA HIS A 132 -6.23 6.75 -2.64
C HIS A 132 -6.19 6.29 -4.11
N PRO A 133 -7.32 6.20 -4.83
CA PRO A 133 -7.36 5.68 -6.20
C PRO A 133 -6.40 6.40 -7.16
N LEU A 134 -6.22 7.71 -7.01
CA LEU A 134 -5.27 8.49 -7.80
C LEU A 134 -3.82 7.99 -7.66
N ILE A 135 -3.41 7.58 -6.45
CA ILE A 135 -2.06 7.04 -6.20
C ILE A 135 -1.94 5.67 -6.86
N HIS A 136 -2.92 4.78 -6.66
CA HIS A 136 -2.95 3.46 -7.30
C HIS A 136 -2.91 3.55 -8.83
N HIS A 137 -3.74 4.39 -9.43
CA HIS A 137 -3.75 4.57 -10.89
C HIS A 137 -2.44 5.15 -11.41
N ALA A 138 -1.83 6.08 -10.67
CA ALA A 138 -0.53 6.64 -11.05
C ALA A 138 0.58 5.58 -10.97
N MET A 139 0.57 4.73 -9.94
CA MET A 139 1.48 3.59 -9.83
C MET A 139 1.26 2.59 -10.96
N GLU A 140 0.01 2.23 -11.24
CA GLU A 140 -0.36 1.30 -12.30
C GLU A 140 0.07 1.80 -13.68
N MET A 141 -0.08 3.11 -13.94
CA MET A 141 0.39 3.74 -15.16
C MET A 141 1.89 3.52 -15.37
N VAL A 142 2.70 3.75 -14.33
CA VAL A 142 4.16 3.50 -14.40
C VAL A 142 4.49 2.01 -14.56
N MET A 143 3.81 1.13 -13.81
CA MET A 143 4.08 -0.31 -13.85
C MET A 143 3.66 -0.98 -15.16
N THR A 144 2.63 -0.45 -15.82
CA THR A 144 2.10 -1.04 -17.06
C THR A 144 2.87 -0.57 -18.29
N ASP A 145 3.38 0.66 -18.26
CA ASP A 145 4.08 1.22 -19.41
C ASP A 145 5.42 0.50 -19.69
N ILE A 146 6.00 0.76 -20.86
CA ILE A 146 7.31 0.25 -21.27
C ILE A 146 8.46 1.12 -20.74
N TYR A 147 8.17 2.31 -20.23
CA TYR A 147 9.18 3.19 -19.66
C TYR A 147 9.84 2.55 -18.43
N GLY A 148 11.15 2.75 -18.30
CA GLY A 148 11.93 2.21 -17.17
C GLY A 148 12.38 0.75 -17.30
N LYS A 149 11.85 -0.04 -18.24
CA LYS A 149 12.18 -1.48 -18.39
C LYS A 149 13.59 -1.75 -18.91
N SER A 150 14.20 -0.80 -19.62
CA SER A 150 15.57 -0.95 -20.12
C SER A 150 16.32 0.37 -20.14
N SER A 151 17.56 0.38 -19.68
CA SER A 151 18.42 1.56 -19.77
C SER A 151 19.91 1.21 -19.89
N VAL A 152 20.69 2.17 -20.39
CA VAL A 152 22.15 2.08 -20.45
C VAL A 152 22.72 3.39 -19.92
N GLY A 153 23.70 3.30 -19.02
CA GLY A 153 24.26 4.48 -18.36
C GLY A 153 25.73 4.33 -18.00
N PHE A 154 26.33 5.45 -17.61
CA PHE A 154 27.63 5.48 -16.98
C PHE A 154 27.50 5.49 -15.46
N VAL A 155 28.44 4.83 -14.80
CA VAL A 155 28.64 4.86 -13.34
C VAL A 155 30.08 5.25 -13.03
N THR A 156 30.32 5.64 -11.79
CA THR A 156 31.66 5.89 -11.26
C THR A 156 31.92 4.88 -10.16
N ASP A 157 32.78 3.90 -10.46
CA ASP A 157 33.34 2.95 -9.49
C ASP A 157 34.86 3.10 -9.51
N THR A 158 35.42 3.64 -8.43
CA THR A 158 36.86 3.87 -8.30
C THR A 158 37.66 2.58 -8.07
N SER A 159 37.00 1.48 -7.74
CA SER A 159 37.63 0.17 -7.49
C SER A 159 37.83 -0.65 -8.75
N GLN A 160 37.17 -0.29 -9.85
CA GLN A 160 37.19 -1.03 -11.11
C GLN A 160 37.86 -0.21 -12.22
N PRO A 161 38.45 -0.87 -13.23
CA PRO A 161 39.04 -0.17 -14.36
C PRO A 161 37.95 0.52 -15.21
N LYS A 162 38.37 1.57 -15.93
CA LYS A 162 37.53 2.21 -16.95
C LYS A 162 37.07 1.18 -17.98
N GLY A 163 35.79 1.18 -18.31
CA GLY A 163 35.19 0.23 -19.24
C GLY A 163 34.77 -1.11 -18.62
N ALA A 164 34.99 -1.33 -17.32
CA ALA A 164 34.24 -2.35 -16.59
C ALA A 164 32.74 -2.13 -16.75
N TYR A 165 31.94 -3.19 -16.74
CA TYR A 165 30.50 -3.08 -16.90
C TYR A 165 29.77 -3.92 -15.86
N TYR A 166 28.52 -3.54 -15.62
CA TYR A 166 27.60 -4.19 -14.71
C TYR A 166 26.27 -4.41 -15.39
N LEU A 167 25.62 -5.51 -15.03
CA LEU A 167 24.26 -5.83 -15.41
C LEU A 167 23.41 -5.79 -14.15
N GLU A 168 22.54 -4.80 -14.07
CA GLU A 168 21.50 -4.76 -13.07
C GLU A 168 20.20 -5.32 -13.65
N THR A 169 19.54 -6.18 -12.90
CA THR A 169 18.27 -6.80 -13.25
C THR A 169 17.29 -6.64 -12.12
N LEU A 170 16.08 -6.20 -12.44
CA LEU A 170 14.93 -6.22 -11.56
C LEU A 170 14.09 -7.42 -11.96
N PHE A 171 14.09 -8.46 -11.12
CA PHE A 171 13.11 -9.52 -11.19
C PHE A 171 11.95 -9.21 -10.26
N VAL A 172 10.75 -9.68 -10.58
CA VAL A 172 9.58 -9.57 -9.71
C VAL A 172 9.04 -10.97 -9.46
N LEU A 173 9.02 -11.37 -8.19
CA LEU A 173 8.30 -12.55 -7.75
C LEU A 173 6.83 -12.19 -7.57
N SER A 174 5.96 -12.80 -8.36
CA SER A 174 4.51 -12.58 -8.28
C SER A 174 3.75 -13.81 -8.73
N ALA A 175 2.49 -13.89 -8.33
CA ALA A 175 1.58 -14.95 -8.76
C ALA A 175 0.20 -14.37 -9.08
N LYS A 176 -0.56 -15.09 -9.90
CA LYS A 176 -1.93 -14.70 -10.25
C LYS A 176 -2.92 -15.52 -9.41
N ALA A 177 -3.72 -14.82 -8.62
CA ALA A 177 -4.76 -15.42 -7.80
C ALA A 177 -6.04 -14.57 -7.84
N PRO A 178 -7.22 -15.16 -7.66
CA PRO A 178 -8.43 -14.41 -7.41
C PRO A 178 -8.28 -13.51 -6.17
N ALA A 179 -8.81 -12.28 -6.22
CA ALA A 179 -8.73 -11.32 -5.13
C ALA A 179 -9.28 -11.87 -3.79
N ALA A 180 -10.26 -12.78 -3.85
CA ALA A 180 -10.82 -13.46 -2.69
C ALA A 180 -9.79 -14.25 -1.88
N LEU A 181 -8.68 -14.71 -2.50
CA LEU A 181 -7.60 -15.42 -1.80
C LEU A 181 -6.68 -14.47 -1.02
N GLN A 182 -6.69 -13.16 -1.32
CA GLN A 182 -5.87 -12.15 -0.64
C GLN A 182 -4.36 -12.48 -0.63
N LEU A 183 -3.84 -13.00 -1.76
CA LEU A 183 -2.43 -13.40 -1.90
C LEU A 183 -1.45 -12.30 -1.47
N GLU A 184 -1.73 -11.04 -1.80
CA GLU A 184 -0.87 -9.90 -1.53
C GLU A 184 -0.62 -9.63 -0.04
N ARG A 185 -1.41 -10.22 0.86
CA ARG A 185 -1.14 -10.19 2.32
C ARG A 185 0.12 -10.98 2.70
N PHE A 186 0.49 -11.97 1.89
CA PHE A 186 1.59 -12.89 2.17
C PHE A 186 2.69 -12.82 1.12
N LEU A 187 2.32 -12.61 -0.14
CA LEU A 187 3.24 -12.44 -1.25
C LEU A 187 2.74 -11.31 -2.17
N PRO A 188 2.93 -10.03 -1.80
CA PRO A 188 2.77 -8.94 -2.75
C PRO A 188 3.83 -9.07 -3.87
N PRO A 189 3.65 -8.42 -5.04
CA PRO A 189 4.69 -8.37 -6.07
C PRO A 189 6.03 -7.91 -5.47
N THR A 190 6.97 -8.84 -5.32
CA THR A 190 8.18 -8.63 -4.53
C THR A 190 9.37 -8.45 -5.48
N PRO A 191 9.96 -7.24 -5.55
CA PRO A 191 11.11 -6.99 -6.40
C PRO A 191 12.37 -7.65 -5.83
N ILE A 192 13.16 -8.26 -6.72
CA ILE A 192 14.46 -8.87 -6.45
C ILE A 192 15.46 -8.19 -7.38
N CYS A 193 16.15 -7.19 -6.86
CA CYS A 193 17.18 -6.44 -7.57
C CYS A 193 18.53 -7.15 -7.43
N LEU A 194 19.18 -7.42 -8.56
CA LEU A 194 20.53 -7.97 -8.60
C LEU A 194 21.42 -7.05 -9.44
N CYS A 195 22.63 -6.79 -8.98
CA CYS A 195 23.67 -6.13 -9.76
C CYS A 195 24.86 -7.07 -9.88
N LEU A 196 25.21 -7.45 -11.12
CA LEU A 196 26.30 -8.36 -11.42
C LEU A 196 27.42 -7.64 -12.18
N ASP A 197 28.67 -7.93 -11.84
CA ASP A 197 29.83 -7.43 -12.57
C ASP A 197 30.08 -8.21 -13.88
N ALA A 198 31.15 -7.84 -14.60
CA ALA A 198 31.58 -8.50 -15.83
C ALA A 198 31.97 -9.98 -15.67
N LYS A 199 32.12 -10.48 -14.44
CA LYS A 199 32.43 -11.88 -14.09
C LYS A 199 31.20 -12.62 -13.54
N SER A 200 30.01 -12.02 -13.64
CA SER A 200 28.76 -12.54 -13.05
C SER A 200 28.79 -12.65 -11.53
N GLN A 201 29.62 -11.87 -10.84
CA GLN A 201 29.65 -11.81 -9.38
C GLN A 201 28.74 -10.68 -8.87
N PRO A 202 27.99 -10.88 -7.77
CA PRO A 202 27.23 -9.82 -7.13
C PRO A 202 28.10 -8.61 -6.79
N SER A 203 27.56 -7.41 -6.99
CA SER A 203 28.21 -6.14 -6.73
C SER A 203 27.30 -5.24 -5.91
N ASP A 204 27.86 -4.57 -4.89
CA ASP A 204 27.18 -3.58 -4.06
C ASP A 204 27.21 -2.16 -4.66
N LEU A 205 27.46 -2.05 -5.97
CA LEU A 205 27.51 -0.77 -6.67
C LEU A 205 26.17 -0.03 -6.52
N ASP A 206 26.21 1.22 -6.09
CA ASP A 206 25.06 2.12 -6.16
C ASP A 206 24.77 2.49 -7.61
N THR A 207 23.70 1.90 -8.15
CA THR A 207 23.23 2.08 -9.52
C THR A 207 22.30 3.28 -9.68
N THR A 208 21.88 3.91 -8.57
CA THR A 208 20.94 5.04 -8.62
C THR A 208 21.61 6.29 -9.18
N ALA A 209 22.88 6.53 -8.86
CA ALA A 209 23.70 7.66 -9.31
C ALA A 209 24.35 7.40 -10.69
N HIS A 210 23.56 7.11 -11.72
CA HIS A 210 24.05 6.90 -13.07
C HIS A 210 23.87 8.14 -13.96
N ARG A 211 24.74 8.29 -14.96
CA ARG A 211 24.70 9.37 -15.96
C ARG A 211 24.22 8.82 -17.31
N PRO A 212 23.43 9.59 -18.08
CA PRO A 212 22.94 9.14 -19.37
C PRO A 212 24.08 8.93 -20.38
N LEU A 213 23.91 7.94 -21.24
CA LEU A 213 24.83 7.62 -22.34
C LEU A 213 24.25 8.07 -23.68
N GLY A 214 25.09 8.64 -24.56
CA GLY A 214 24.68 9.00 -25.91
C GLY A 214 24.25 7.76 -26.72
N ARG A 215 23.11 7.84 -27.42
CA ARG A 215 22.46 6.72 -28.13
C ARG A 215 23.40 5.90 -29.02
N LYS A 216 24.32 6.56 -29.75
CA LYS A 216 25.28 5.88 -30.64
C LYS A 216 26.23 4.98 -29.86
N VAL A 217 26.79 5.48 -28.75
CA VAL A 217 27.72 4.73 -27.89
C VAL A 217 26.97 3.60 -27.19
N ALA A 218 25.77 3.86 -26.67
CA ALA A 218 24.92 2.85 -26.05
C ALA A 218 24.65 1.67 -27.01
N THR A 219 24.28 1.97 -28.26
CA THR A 219 23.98 0.95 -29.27
C THR A 219 25.20 0.08 -29.58
N GLN A 220 26.36 0.70 -29.78
CA GLN A 220 27.61 -0.03 -30.04
C GLN A 220 28.01 -0.92 -28.86
N LEU A 221 27.84 -0.41 -27.64
CA LEU A 221 28.19 -1.11 -26.42
C LEU A 221 27.31 -2.33 -26.19
N VAL A 222 25.98 -2.16 -26.32
CA VAL A 222 25.03 -3.27 -26.20
C VAL A 222 25.31 -4.32 -27.27
N GLN A 223 25.56 -3.92 -28.52
CA GLN A 223 25.92 -4.85 -29.60
C GLN A 223 27.20 -5.63 -29.29
N ALA A 224 28.24 -4.96 -28.79
CA ALA A 224 29.51 -5.58 -28.46
C ALA A 224 29.41 -6.57 -27.28
N LEU A 225 28.53 -6.29 -26.31
CA LEU A 225 28.35 -7.11 -25.10
C LEU A 225 27.19 -8.10 -25.18
N THR A 226 26.43 -8.15 -26.28
CA THR A 226 25.19 -8.95 -26.37
C THR A 226 25.38 -10.42 -25.96
N PRO A 227 26.41 -11.16 -26.44
CA PRO A 227 26.62 -12.55 -26.03
C PRO A 227 26.87 -12.70 -24.52
N GLN A 228 27.67 -11.82 -23.93
CA GLN A 228 27.98 -11.83 -22.50
C GLN A 228 26.75 -11.46 -21.67
N LEU A 229 25.99 -10.44 -22.09
CA LEU A 229 24.77 -10.01 -21.43
C LEU A 229 23.71 -11.12 -21.40
N GLN A 230 23.59 -11.92 -22.47
CA GLN A 230 22.68 -13.07 -22.48
C GLN A 230 23.08 -14.14 -21.45
N GLN A 231 24.37 -14.45 -21.35
CA GLN A 231 24.88 -15.38 -20.35
C GLN A 231 24.69 -14.85 -18.93
N HIS A 232 24.99 -13.57 -18.70
CA HIS A 232 24.83 -12.94 -17.39
C HIS A 232 23.36 -12.85 -16.98
N LEU A 233 22.46 -12.61 -17.92
CA LEU A 233 21.02 -12.57 -17.65
C LEU A 233 20.48 -13.95 -17.23
N GLN A 234 20.96 -15.01 -17.85
CA GLN A 234 20.61 -16.38 -17.46
C GLN A 234 21.12 -16.68 -16.04
N HIS A 235 22.37 -16.30 -15.74
CA HIS A 235 22.92 -16.46 -14.39
C HIS A 235 22.17 -15.62 -13.34
N ALA A 236 21.83 -14.36 -13.67
CA ALA A 236 21.03 -13.49 -12.82
C ALA A 236 19.67 -14.11 -12.52
N ARG A 237 19.02 -14.75 -13.50
CA ARG A 237 17.76 -15.48 -13.29
C ARG A 237 17.91 -16.63 -12.30
N GLU A 238 18.99 -17.41 -12.39
CA GLU A 238 19.27 -18.49 -11.43
C GLU A 238 19.47 -17.98 -10.00
N LEU A 239 20.18 -16.86 -9.84
CA LEU A 239 20.36 -16.20 -8.55
C LEU A 239 19.05 -15.63 -8.01
N ALA A 240 18.25 -14.97 -8.86
CA ALA A 240 16.95 -14.44 -8.50
C ALA A 240 15.99 -15.54 -8.06
N HIS A 241 15.96 -16.67 -8.77
CA HIS A 241 15.14 -17.82 -8.41
C HIS A 241 15.56 -18.42 -7.05
N LYS A 242 16.85 -18.46 -6.73
CA LYS A 242 17.32 -18.87 -5.40
C LYS A 242 16.86 -17.92 -4.29
N GLN A 243 16.94 -16.60 -4.50
CA GLN A 243 16.43 -15.62 -3.53
C GLN A 243 14.90 -15.70 -3.41
N ALA A 244 14.20 -15.89 -4.52
CA ALA A 244 12.75 -16.06 -4.55
C ALA A 244 12.28 -17.26 -3.73
N ASN A 245 12.99 -18.39 -3.78
CA ASN A 245 12.66 -19.56 -2.96
C ASN A 245 12.71 -19.28 -1.45
N HIS A 246 13.59 -18.37 -1.01
CA HIS A 246 13.61 -17.93 0.37
C HIS A 246 12.36 -17.10 0.72
N VAL A 247 12.04 -16.10 -0.10
CA VAL A 247 10.84 -15.26 0.05
C VAL A 247 9.56 -16.10 0.03
N LEU A 248 9.47 -17.10 -0.86
CA LEU A 248 8.34 -18.03 -0.92
C LEU A 248 8.21 -18.86 0.36
N GLY A 249 9.32 -19.32 0.93
CA GLY A 249 9.32 -20.02 2.21
C GLY A 249 8.79 -19.14 3.35
N GLU A 250 9.21 -17.87 3.41
CA GLU A 250 8.70 -16.90 4.39
C GLU A 250 7.21 -16.62 4.20
N ALA A 251 6.77 -16.40 2.96
CA ALA A 251 5.36 -16.17 2.62
C ALA A 251 4.48 -17.38 2.99
N MET A 252 4.94 -18.60 2.70
CA MET A 252 4.25 -19.84 3.07
C MET A 252 4.13 -19.97 4.59
N ASN A 253 5.21 -19.73 5.33
CA ASN A 253 5.21 -19.80 6.79
C ASN A 253 4.30 -18.74 7.42
N ALA A 254 4.34 -17.50 6.91
CA ALA A 254 3.48 -16.42 7.35
C ALA A 254 1.99 -16.76 7.12
N MET A 255 1.66 -17.24 5.91
CA MET A 255 0.31 -17.67 5.55
C MET A 255 -0.19 -18.80 6.46
N GLN A 256 0.61 -19.85 6.66
CA GLN A 256 0.25 -20.98 7.52
C GLN A 256 0.07 -20.55 8.98
N THR A 257 0.95 -19.68 9.49
CA THR A 257 0.87 -19.20 10.88
C THR A 257 -0.37 -18.33 11.10
N THR A 258 -0.62 -17.37 10.21
CA THR A 258 -1.76 -16.45 10.34
C THR A 258 -3.09 -17.16 10.15
N LEU A 259 -3.26 -17.90 9.05
CA LEU A 259 -4.54 -18.54 8.74
C LEU A 259 -4.76 -19.81 9.57
N GLY A 260 -3.71 -20.59 9.84
CA GLY A 260 -3.79 -21.76 10.72
C GLY A 260 -4.10 -21.37 12.16
N GLY A 261 -3.53 -20.28 12.66
CA GLY A 261 -3.88 -19.71 13.96
C GLY A 261 -5.34 -19.27 14.03
N GLU A 262 -5.86 -18.66 12.97
CA GLU A 262 -7.26 -18.25 12.89
C GLU A 262 -8.22 -19.45 12.83
N VAL A 263 -7.89 -20.49 12.05
CA VAL A 263 -8.64 -21.75 12.04
C VAL A 263 -8.71 -22.36 13.43
N GLN A 264 -7.58 -22.43 14.13
CA GLN A 264 -7.55 -22.97 15.50
C GLN A 264 -8.39 -22.12 16.45
N ARG A 265 -8.26 -20.79 16.38
CA ARG A 265 -9.06 -19.85 17.19
C ARG A 265 -10.56 -20.05 16.98
N LEU A 266 -11.01 -20.20 15.72
CA LEU A 266 -12.42 -20.42 15.40
C LEU A 266 -12.91 -21.79 15.91
N LYS A 267 -12.10 -22.84 15.76
CA LYS A 267 -12.41 -24.19 16.31
C LYS A 267 -12.55 -24.15 17.83
N ASP A 268 -11.66 -23.46 18.52
CA ASP A 268 -11.72 -23.33 19.99
C ASP A 268 -12.96 -22.55 20.44
N LEU A 269 -13.29 -21.46 19.74
CA LEU A 269 -14.50 -20.68 20.04
C LEU A 269 -15.78 -21.45 19.71
N GLN A 270 -15.80 -22.26 18.65
CA GLN A 270 -16.97 -23.04 18.24
C GLN A 270 -17.39 -24.04 19.33
N GLN A 271 -16.44 -24.59 20.09
CA GLN A 271 -16.73 -25.50 21.22
C GLN A 271 -17.59 -24.83 22.31
N GLN A 272 -17.54 -23.50 22.42
CA GLN A 272 -18.22 -22.73 23.47
C GLN A 272 -19.28 -21.76 22.91
N ASN A 273 -19.31 -21.54 21.59
CA ASN A 273 -20.21 -20.60 20.93
C ASN A 273 -20.80 -21.22 19.65
N PRO A 274 -22.06 -21.69 19.68
CA PRO A 274 -22.71 -22.32 18.52
C PRO A 274 -23.01 -21.34 17.37
N ALA A 275 -22.77 -20.03 17.55
CA ALA A 275 -22.93 -19.05 16.48
C ALA A 275 -21.85 -19.18 15.38
N ILE A 276 -20.73 -19.85 15.67
CA ILE A 276 -19.64 -20.06 14.70
C ILE A 276 -19.98 -21.26 13.82
N ARG A 277 -20.06 -21.03 12.52
CA ARG A 277 -20.49 -22.02 11.53
C ARG A 277 -19.29 -22.80 10.99
N ASP A 278 -19.49 -24.09 10.72
CA ASP A 278 -18.47 -24.93 10.07
C ASP A 278 -17.97 -24.34 8.75
N SER A 279 -18.87 -23.69 8.00
CA SER A 279 -18.56 -23.02 6.74
C SER A 279 -17.52 -21.90 6.88
N GLU A 280 -17.42 -21.26 8.05
CA GLU A 280 -16.44 -20.18 8.28
C GLU A 280 -15.03 -20.75 8.47
N ILE A 281 -14.92 -21.92 9.11
CA ILE A 281 -13.66 -22.65 9.27
C ILE A 281 -13.24 -23.26 7.93
N GLU A 282 -14.16 -23.94 7.25
CA GLU A 282 -13.93 -24.56 5.95
C GLU A 282 -13.47 -23.52 4.91
N PHE A 283 -14.04 -22.31 4.93
CA PHE A 283 -13.62 -21.23 4.04
C PHE A 283 -12.12 -20.91 4.18
N ILE A 284 -11.61 -20.81 5.40
CA ILE A 284 -10.19 -20.50 5.64
C ILE A 284 -9.30 -21.70 5.26
N GLU A 285 -9.73 -22.93 5.56
CA GLU A 285 -8.99 -24.14 5.17
C GLU A 285 -8.86 -24.28 3.64
N ILE A 286 -9.95 -24.00 2.90
CA ILE A 286 -9.94 -23.95 1.43
C ILE A 286 -9.03 -22.82 0.93
N GLN A 287 -9.10 -21.64 1.55
CA GLN A 287 -8.24 -20.51 1.21
C GLN A 287 -6.75 -20.87 1.39
N MET A 288 -6.38 -21.50 2.49
CA MET A 288 -5.01 -21.95 2.77
C MET A 288 -4.51 -22.95 1.71
N ALA A 289 -5.34 -23.93 1.36
CA ALA A 289 -4.98 -24.92 0.34
C ALA A 289 -4.77 -24.27 -1.04
N ALA A 290 -5.67 -23.35 -1.42
CA ALA A 290 -5.57 -22.61 -2.67
C ALA A 290 -4.33 -21.71 -2.71
N LEU A 291 -4.06 -20.96 -1.63
CA LEU A 291 -2.86 -20.13 -1.51
C LEU A 291 -1.57 -20.95 -1.55
N THR A 292 -1.54 -22.11 -0.89
CA THR A 292 -0.38 -23.01 -0.91
C THR A 292 -0.03 -23.41 -2.34
N LYS A 293 -1.03 -23.79 -3.14
CA LYS A 293 -0.84 -24.14 -4.54
C LYS A 293 -0.29 -22.96 -5.35
N VAL A 294 -0.87 -21.76 -5.18
CA VAL A 294 -0.44 -20.55 -5.88
C VAL A 294 1.01 -20.20 -5.55
N LEU A 295 1.40 -20.26 -4.27
CA LEU A 295 2.76 -19.98 -3.81
C LEU A 295 3.77 -21.00 -4.37
N GLN A 296 3.40 -22.29 -4.43
CA GLN A 296 4.25 -23.33 -5.01
C GLN A 296 4.49 -23.17 -6.52
N GLU A 297 3.54 -22.58 -7.25
CA GLU A 297 3.61 -22.37 -8.70
C GLU A 297 4.22 -21.00 -9.07
N SER A 298 4.59 -20.18 -8.08
CA SER A 298 5.14 -18.83 -8.30
C SER A 298 6.59 -18.88 -8.76
N ASP A 299 6.95 -18.01 -9.71
CA ASP A 299 8.33 -17.86 -10.19
C ASP A 299 8.65 -16.37 -10.43
N VAL A 300 9.93 -16.06 -10.54
CA VAL A 300 10.42 -14.73 -10.88
C VAL A 300 10.25 -14.42 -12.37
N GLN A 301 9.83 -13.19 -12.66
CA GLN A 301 9.80 -12.64 -14.01
C GLN A 301 10.76 -11.47 -14.12
N LEU A 302 11.49 -11.36 -15.23
CA LEU A 302 12.33 -10.19 -15.48
C LEU A 302 11.43 -9.01 -15.84
N ASP A 303 11.50 -7.94 -15.06
CA ASP A 303 10.71 -6.73 -15.27
C ASP A 303 11.55 -5.61 -15.90
N ALA A 304 12.75 -5.37 -15.37
CA ALA A 304 13.66 -4.36 -15.91
C ALA A 304 15.12 -4.81 -15.95
N VAL A 305 15.88 -4.20 -16.86
CA VAL A 305 17.32 -4.43 -17.04
C VAL A 305 18.07 -3.12 -17.26
N ARG A 306 19.24 -2.99 -16.64
CA ARG A 306 20.10 -1.82 -16.81
C ARG A 306 21.54 -2.23 -17.01
N VAL A 307 22.15 -1.72 -18.08
CA VAL A 307 23.57 -1.94 -18.38
C VAL A 307 24.36 -0.71 -17.98
N LEU A 308 25.31 -0.86 -17.07
CA LEU A 308 26.11 0.24 -16.55
C LEU A 308 27.56 0.04 -16.92
N VAL A 309 28.22 1.13 -17.30
CA VAL A 309 29.63 1.09 -17.71
C VAL A 309 30.41 2.06 -16.85
N ASN A 310 31.51 1.59 -16.29
CA ASN A 310 32.37 2.39 -15.45
C ASN A 310 33.12 3.43 -16.29
N ASN A 311 32.83 4.69 -16.01
CA ASN A 311 33.52 5.85 -16.55
C ASN A 311 33.74 6.83 -15.38
N PRO A 312 34.74 6.54 -14.53
CA PRO A 312 35.01 7.32 -13.33
C PRO A 312 35.41 8.75 -13.65
#